data_AF-A0A662Q4C4-F1
#
_entry.id   AF-A0A662Q4C4-F1
#
_cell.length_a   1.000
_cell.length_b   1.000
_cell.length_c   1.000
_cell.angle_alpha   90.00
_cell.angle_beta   90.00
_cell.angle_gamma   90.00
#
_symmetry.space_group_name_H-M   'P 1'
#
loop_
_entity.id
_entity.type
_entity.pdbx_description
1 polymer ?
#
loop_
_entity_poly.entity_id
_entity_poly.type
_entity_poly.pdbx_seq_one_letter_code
_entity_poly.pdbx_strand_id
1 'polypeptide(L)'
;YELANMGFRIDRVARAPYGKEVEQLTGKEILDALHHAIPLEEALKQVKMPKKPERVPAELPEEVKRYVGEVKEKLMAVLLNEDLQELKRIPVSELAQELENLKNSVKYVVFDGIITQRLVDILSERGDVVYLIGVRVGEVSKPVENVKMLTFDQLR
;
A
#
# COMPACT_ATOMS: atom_id res chain seq x y z
N TYR A 1 10.43 19.45 4.15
CA TYR A 1 10.29 19.39 5.62
C TYR A 1 11.51 19.96 6.34
N GLU A 2 12.73 19.69 5.88
CA GLU A 2 13.97 20.15 6.55
C GLU A 2 14.05 21.67 6.75
N LEU A 3 13.67 22.47 5.74
CA LEU A 3 13.70 23.94 5.85
C LEU A 3 12.75 24.49 6.94
N ALA A 4 11.54 23.95 7.06
CA ALA A 4 10.62 24.36 8.12
C ALA A 4 11.16 23.96 9.51
N ASN A 5 11.79 22.79 9.63
CA ASN A 5 12.38 22.29 10.88
C ASN A 5 13.65 23.04 11.30
N MET A 6 14.37 23.65 10.35
CA MET A 6 15.52 24.52 10.62
C MET A 6 15.11 25.93 11.09
N GLY A 7 13.80 26.19 11.27
CA GLY A 7 13.28 27.47 11.76
C GLY A 7 13.11 28.53 10.67
N PHE A 8 13.19 28.16 9.38
CA PHE A 8 12.88 29.10 8.30
C PHE A 8 11.38 29.32 8.19
N ARG A 9 10.99 30.59 8.10
CA ARG A 9 9.62 30.98 7.78
C ARG A 9 9.37 30.78 6.28
N ILE A 10 8.37 29.98 5.94
CA ILE A 10 7.98 29.68 4.56
C ILE A 10 6.51 30.08 4.40
N ASP A 11 6.23 31.17 3.68
CA ASP A 11 4.86 31.66 3.51
C ASP A 11 4.13 30.95 2.36
N ARG A 12 4.83 30.59 1.27
CA ARG A 12 4.24 29.95 0.09
C ARG A 12 5.19 28.94 -0.57
N VAL A 13 4.60 27.97 -1.26
CA VAL A 13 5.29 26.91 -2.00
C VAL A 13 4.72 26.83 -3.41
N ALA A 14 5.60 26.87 -4.41
CA ALA A 14 5.28 26.60 -5.81
C ALA A 14 5.90 25.26 -6.23
N ARG A 15 5.29 24.56 -7.18
CA ARG A 15 5.79 23.29 -7.71
C ARG A 15 5.93 23.38 -9.22
N ALA A 16 6.99 22.77 -9.76
CA ALA A 16 7.11 22.60 -11.20
C ALA A 16 5.93 21.78 -11.77
N PRO A 17 5.46 22.09 -12.99
CA PRO A 17 4.48 21.28 -13.69
C PRO A 17 4.95 19.84 -13.86
N TYR A 18 3.99 18.91 -14.01
CA TYR A 18 4.28 17.49 -14.08
C TYR A 18 5.21 17.14 -15.26
N GLY A 19 6.22 16.31 -15.00
CA GLY A 19 7.18 15.87 -16.02
C GLY A 19 8.27 16.90 -16.36
N LYS A 20 8.38 18.00 -15.61
CA LYS A 20 9.48 18.97 -15.72
C LYS A 20 10.22 19.17 -14.41
N GLU A 21 11.53 19.35 -14.51
CA GLU A 21 12.37 19.76 -13.38
C GLU A 21 12.41 21.28 -13.25
N VAL A 22 12.72 21.77 -12.05
CA VAL A 22 12.81 23.22 -11.77
C VAL A 22 13.83 23.93 -12.66
N GLU A 23 14.91 23.22 -13.00
CA GLU A 23 15.99 23.71 -13.88
C GLU A 23 15.56 23.82 -15.35
N GLN A 24 14.46 23.17 -15.73
CA GLN A 24 13.95 23.13 -17.10
C GLN A 24 12.85 24.17 -17.37
N LEU A 25 12.48 24.97 -16.37
CA LEU A 25 11.40 25.94 -16.50
C LEU A 25 11.87 27.22 -17.19
N THR A 26 11.07 27.69 -18.15
CA THR A 26 11.25 29.01 -18.74
C THR A 26 10.79 30.11 -17.77
N GLY A 27 11.25 31.35 -17.96
CA GLY A 27 10.85 32.48 -17.09
C GLY A 27 9.34 32.69 -17.00
N LYS A 28 8.58 32.38 -18.07
CA LYS A 28 7.11 32.45 -18.05
C LYS A 28 6.50 31.36 -17.16
N GLU A 29 7.05 30.14 -17.21
CA GLU A 29 6.57 29.03 -16.39
C GLU A 29 6.92 29.20 -14.91
N ILE A 30 8.07 29.80 -14.61
CA ILE A 30 8.43 30.18 -13.24
C ILE A 30 7.43 31.20 -12.70
N LEU A 31 7.11 32.23 -13.48
CA LEU A 31 6.15 33.26 -13.08
C LEU A 31 4.76 32.67 -12.85
N ASP A 32 4.30 31.83 -13.77
CA ASP A 32 3.01 31.15 -13.67
C ASP A 32 2.94 30.24 -12.43
N ALA A 33 3.99 29.46 -12.17
CA ALA A 33 4.07 28.60 -10.99
C ALA A 33 4.09 29.40 -9.67
N LEU A 34 4.79 30.54 -9.64
CA LEU A 34 4.81 31.42 -8.47
C LEU A 34 3.47 32.11 -8.24
N HIS A 35 2.74 32.48 -9.30
CA HIS A 35 1.40 33.06 -9.18
C HIS A 35 0.41 32.06 -8.56
N HIS A 36 0.52 30.79 -8.92
CA HIS A 36 -0.27 29.69 -8.38
C HIS A 36 0.33 29.08 -7.10
N ALA A 37 1.30 29.73 -6.45
CA ALA A 37 1.89 29.22 -5.22
C ALA A 37 0.87 29.13 -4.09
N ILE A 38 0.89 28.01 -3.37
CA ILE A 38 -0.04 27.70 -2.28
C ILE A 38 0.63 27.90 -0.92
N PRO A 39 -0.14 28.11 0.17
CA PRO A 39 0.41 28.18 1.53
C PRO A 39 1.13 26.89 1.93
N LEU A 40 2.09 26.98 2.85
CA LEU A 40 2.86 25.83 3.32
C LEU A 40 1.95 24.72 3.86
N GLU A 41 0.93 25.05 4.64
CA GLU A 41 0.00 24.09 5.24
C GLU A 41 -0.73 23.27 4.16
N GLU A 42 -1.11 23.92 3.06
CA GLU A 42 -1.76 23.27 1.93
C GLU A 42 -0.77 22.43 1.12
N ALA A 43 0.43 22.95 0.92
CA ALA A 43 1.51 22.20 0.28
C ALA A 43 1.84 20.92 1.07
N LEU A 44 1.92 20.98 2.40
CA LEU A 44 2.18 19.82 3.26
C LEU A 44 1.07 18.76 3.16
N LYS A 45 -0.19 19.15 2.93
CA LYS A 45 -1.30 18.22 2.65
C LYS A 45 -1.21 17.59 1.26
N GLN A 46 -0.75 18.36 0.27
CA GLN A 46 -0.61 17.91 -1.13
C GLN A 46 0.68 17.15 -1.41
N VAL A 47 1.68 17.24 -0.53
CA VAL A 47 2.80 16.30 -0.43
C VAL A 47 2.26 14.98 0.12
N LYS A 48 1.38 14.34 -0.67
CA LYS A 48 1.33 12.89 -0.71
C LYS A 48 2.68 12.48 -1.27
N MET A 49 3.66 12.30 -0.39
CA MET A 49 4.72 11.34 -0.65
C MET A 49 4.05 10.11 -1.28
N PRO A 50 4.65 9.40 -2.26
CA PRO A 50 4.33 7.98 -2.37
C PRO A 50 4.48 7.49 -0.94
N LYS A 51 3.37 7.09 -0.28
CA LYS A 51 3.42 6.65 1.10
C LYS A 51 4.54 5.62 1.10
N LYS A 52 5.67 5.94 1.73
CA LYS A 52 6.60 4.92 2.22
C LYS A 52 5.64 3.91 2.83
N PRO A 53 5.55 2.67 2.31
CA PRO A 53 4.48 1.75 2.68
C PRO A 53 4.33 1.87 4.17
N GLU A 54 3.12 2.27 4.59
CA GLU A 54 2.78 2.49 5.99
C GLU A 54 3.55 1.45 6.76
N ARG A 55 4.41 1.90 7.70
CA ARG A 55 5.03 1.00 8.66
C ARG A 55 3.94 0.01 9.02
N VAL A 56 4.16 -1.24 8.64
CA VAL A 56 3.24 -2.35 8.90
C VAL A 56 2.74 -2.11 10.33
N PRO A 57 1.41 -2.04 10.57
CA PRO A 57 0.93 -1.86 11.94
C PRO A 57 1.69 -2.87 12.79
N ALA A 58 2.25 -2.38 13.90
CA ALA A 58 3.36 -2.97 14.63
C ALA A 58 3.08 -4.35 15.25
N GLU A 59 2.03 -5.05 14.84
CA GLU A 59 1.56 -6.31 15.41
C GLU A 59 0.88 -7.15 14.31
N LEU A 60 1.60 -7.53 13.24
CA LEU A 60 1.21 -8.81 12.62
C LEU A 60 1.54 -9.90 13.63
N PRO A 61 0.57 -10.74 14.02
CA PRO A 61 0.83 -11.81 14.95
C PRO A 61 1.98 -12.69 14.45
N GLU A 62 2.88 -13.11 15.34
CA GLU A 62 4.03 -13.97 15.02
C GLU A 62 3.60 -15.24 14.27
N GLU A 63 2.37 -15.69 14.50
CA GLU A 63 1.76 -16.82 13.81
C GLU A 63 1.62 -16.59 12.29
N VAL A 64 1.32 -15.36 11.84
CA VAL A 64 1.28 -15.02 10.42
C VAL A 64 2.67 -15.12 9.79
N LYS A 65 3.72 -14.74 10.52
CA LYS A 65 5.12 -14.89 10.05
C LYS A 65 5.51 -16.36 9.89
N ARG A 66 5.00 -17.25 10.76
CA ARG A 66 5.19 -18.70 10.59
C ARG A 66 4.60 -19.18 9.27
N TYR A 67 3.39 -18.76 8.93
CA TYR A 67 2.76 -19.12 7.67
C TYR A 67 3.52 -18.63 6.44
N VAL A 68 4.15 -17.45 6.50
CA VAL A 68 5.03 -16.97 5.42
C VAL A 68 6.13 -17.98 5.13
N GLY A 69 6.81 -18.49 6.17
CA GLY A 69 7.84 -19.51 6.01
C GLY A 69 7.30 -20.85 5.50
N GLU A 70 6.05 -21.20 5.85
CA GLU A 70 5.43 -22.44 5.40
C GLU A 70 5.00 -22.41 3.93
N VAL A 71 4.51 -21.27 3.43
CA VAL A 71 4.00 -21.16 2.05
C VAL A 71 5.06 -20.79 1.04
N LYS A 72 6.14 -20.12 1.48
CA LYS A 72 7.22 -19.67 0.62
C LYS A 72 7.81 -20.83 -0.19
N GLU A 73 7.99 -20.60 -1.49
CA GLU A 73 8.50 -21.57 -2.47
C GLU A 73 7.62 -22.81 -2.68
N LYS A 74 6.38 -22.80 -2.20
CA LYS A 74 5.42 -23.90 -2.41
C LYS A 74 4.27 -23.55 -3.35
N LEU A 75 4.15 -22.29 -3.79
CA LEU A 75 3.00 -21.80 -4.57
C LEU A 75 1.65 -22.10 -3.89
N MET A 76 1.65 -22.08 -2.55
CA MET A 76 0.47 -22.32 -1.71
C MET A 76 -0.03 -21.01 -1.10
N ALA A 77 -1.30 -21.01 -0.74
CA ALA A 77 -1.98 -19.96 0.00
C ALA A 77 -2.62 -20.54 1.27
N VAL A 78 -2.58 -19.76 2.34
CA VAL A 78 -3.25 -20.02 3.61
C VAL A 78 -4.19 -18.86 3.90
N LEU A 79 -5.44 -19.20 4.18
CA LEU A 79 -6.51 -18.28 4.53
C LEU A 79 -6.80 -18.40 6.02
N LEU A 80 -6.71 -17.30 6.75
CA LEU A 80 -6.92 -17.25 8.20
C LEU A 80 -8.10 -16.34 8.55
N ASN A 81 -8.84 -16.67 9.60
CA ASN A 81 -9.87 -15.80 10.18
C ASN A 81 -9.26 -14.76 11.15
N GLU A 82 -10.12 -14.01 11.85
CA GLU A 82 -9.69 -12.99 12.82
C GLU A 82 -8.93 -13.59 14.02
N ASP A 83 -9.29 -14.82 14.42
CA ASP A 83 -8.66 -15.58 15.50
C ASP A 83 -7.38 -16.32 15.09
N LEU A 84 -6.82 -16.03 13.90
CA LEU A 84 -5.64 -16.68 13.31
C LEU A 84 -5.77 -18.19 13.05
N GLN A 85 -7.00 -18.70 12.99
CA GLN A 85 -7.28 -20.10 12.66
C GLN A 85 -7.27 -20.30 11.15
N GLU A 86 -6.65 -21.40 10.71
CA GLU A 86 -6.68 -21.82 9.30
C GLU A 86 -8.10 -22.17 8.86
N LEU A 87 -8.65 -21.34 7.99
CA LEU A 87 -9.90 -21.63 7.28
C LEU A 87 -9.64 -22.61 6.14
N LYS A 88 -8.57 -22.38 5.38
CA LYS A 88 -8.23 -23.21 4.23
C LYS A 88 -6.77 -23.05 3.82
N ARG A 89 -6.20 -24.12 3.26
CA ARG A 89 -4.89 -24.14 2.59
C ARG A 89 -5.06 -24.69 1.18
N ILE A 90 -4.68 -23.90 0.18
CA ILE A 90 -4.98 -24.15 -1.25
C ILE A 90 -3.81 -23.77 -2.15
N PRO A 91 -3.70 -24.30 -3.37
CA PRO A 91 -2.79 -23.77 -4.38
C PRO A 91 -3.11 -22.32 -4.74
N VAL A 92 -2.09 -21.51 -5.04
CA VAL A 92 -2.25 -20.09 -5.42
C VAL A 92 -3.14 -19.93 -6.67
N SER A 93 -3.15 -20.92 -7.57
CA SER A 93 -4.02 -20.94 -8.75
C SER A 93 -5.51 -20.89 -8.42
N GLU A 94 -5.91 -21.43 -7.26
CA GLU A 94 -7.31 -21.51 -6.81
C GLU A 94 -7.70 -20.32 -5.91
N LEU A 95 -6.72 -19.51 -5.49
CA LEU A 95 -6.91 -18.44 -4.50
C LEU A 95 -8.03 -17.47 -4.86
N ALA A 96 -8.11 -17.05 -6.13
CA ALA A 96 -9.14 -16.09 -6.55
C ALA A 96 -10.56 -16.63 -6.35
N GLN A 97 -10.79 -17.90 -6.71
CA GLN A 97 -12.10 -18.53 -6.58
C GLN A 97 -12.47 -18.76 -5.11
N GLU A 98 -11.50 -19.19 -4.30
CA GLU A 98 -11.72 -19.46 -2.89
C GLU A 98 -11.92 -18.18 -2.08
N LEU A 99 -11.25 -17.09 -2.45
CA LEU A 99 -11.51 -15.77 -1.86
C LEU A 99 -12.92 -15.27 -2.19
N GLU A 100 -13.45 -15.50 -3.40
CA GLU A 100 -14.84 -15.14 -3.71
C GLU A 100 -15.85 -15.87 -2.79
N ASN A 101 -15.58 -17.13 -2.45
CA ASN A 101 -16.41 -17.94 -1.55
C ASN A 101 -16.26 -17.56 -0.08
N LEU A 102 -15.03 -17.27 0.37
CA LEU A 102 -14.68 -17.06 1.77
C LEU A 102 -14.42 -15.60 2.13
N LYS A 103 -14.70 -14.65 1.22
CA LYS A 103 -14.44 -13.22 1.42
C LYS A 103 -15.01 -12.71 2.73
N ASN A 104 -16.14 -13.22 3.20
CA ASN A 104 -16.79 -12.80 4.45
C ASN A 104 -16.25 -13.44 5.74
N SER A 105 -15.31 -14.40 5.64
CA SER A 105 -14.71 -15.06 6.82
C SER A 105 -13.20 -14.85 6.95
N VAL A 106 -12.51 -14.49 5.87
CA VAL A 106 -11.06 -14.31 5.83
C VAL A 106 -10.59 -12.94 6.34
N LYS A 107 -9.61 -12.92 7.24
CA LYS A 107 -8.93 -11.72 7.75
C LYS A 107 -7.51 -11.58 7.24
N TYR A 108 -6.78 -12.69 7.14
CA TYR A 108 -5.41 -12.72 6.67
C TYR A 108 -5.28 -13.72 5.52
N VAL A 109 -4.61 -13.31 4.46
CA VAL A 109 -4.31 -14.12 3.29
C VAL A 109 -2.80 -14.15 3.12
N VAL A 110 -2.18 -15.31 3.30
CA VAL A 110 -0.73 -15.47 3.13
C VAL A 110 -0.49 -16.41 1.96
N PHE A 111 0.21 -15.96 0.91
CA PHE A 111 0.39 -16.77 -0.28
C PHE A 111 1.69 -16.51 -1.03
N ASP A 112 2.23 -17.55 -1.66
CA ASP A 112 3.45 -17.47 -2.45
C ASP A 112 3.16 -17.00 -3.88
N GLY A 113 2.84 -15.71 -4.04
CA GLY A 113 2.49 -15.13 -5.33
C GLY A 113 2.52 -13.61 -5.38
N ILE A 114 2.08 -13.08 -6.52
CA ILE A 114 1.99 -11.64 -6.79
C ILE A 114 0.63 -11.13 -6.32
N ILE A 115 0.62 -10.05 -5.56
CA ILE A 115 -0.61 -9.33 -5.22
C ILE A 115 -1.09 -8.58 -6.46
N THR A 116 -2.25 -8.96 -6.97
CA THR A 116 -2.86 -8.40 -8.19
C THR A 116 -4.09 -7.56 -7.87
N GLN A 117 -4.47 -6.65 -8.76
CA GLN A 117 -5.70 -5.86 -8.65
C GLN A 117 -6.94 -6.74 -8.44
N ARG A 118 -7.04 -7.90 -9.13
CA ARG A 118 -8.18 -8.83 -8.97
C ARG A 118 -8.36 -9.32 -7.53
N LEU A 119 -7.28 -9.68 -6.84
CA LEU A 119 -7.35 -10.14 -5.44
C LEU A 119 -7.76 -8.99 -4.50
N VAL A 120 -7.25 -7.79 -4.78
CA VAL A 120 -7.60 -6.58 -4.06
C VAL A 120 -9.08 -6.25 -4.25
N ASP A 121 -9.61 -6.35 -5.47
CA ASP A 121 -11.00 -6.07 -5.78
C ASP A 121 -11.95 -7.03 -5.02
N ILE A 122 -11.67 -8.34 -5.05
CA ILE A 122 -12.47 -9.36 -4.33
C ILE A 122 -12.55 -9.05 -2.83
N LEU A 123 -11.44 -8.63 -2.23
CA LEU A 123 -11.36 -8.34 -0.79
C LEU A 123 -11.86 -6.92 -0.45
N SER A 124 -11.92 -6.02 -1.43
CA SER A 124 -12.34 -4.64 -1.22
C SER A 124 -13.83 -4.48 -0.99
N GLU A 125 -14.65 -5.45 -1.41
CA GLU A 125 -16.09 -5.47 -1.17
C GLU A 125 -16.46 -5.59 0.32
N ARG A 126 -15.48 -5.90 1.17
CA ARG A 126 -15.66 -6.03 2.61
C ARG A 126 -15.65 -4.68 3.32
N GLY A 127 -16.42 -4.55 4.40
CA GLY A 127 -16.40 -3.35 5.23
C GLY A 127 -15.21 -3.27 6.20
N ASP A 128 -14.60 -4.40 6.55
CA ASP A 128 -13.53 -4.48 7.53
C ASP A 128 -12.14 -4.67 6.90
N VAL A 129 -11.10 -4.41 7.70
CA VAL A 129 -9.70 -4.44 7.26
C VAL A 129 -9.24 -5.88 7.02
N VAL A 130 -8.77 -6.20 5.82
CA VAL A 130 -8.19 -7.50 5.44
C VAL A 130 -6.71 -7.34 5.07
N TYR A 131 -5.88 -8.29 5.51
CA TYR A 131 -4.45 -8.31 5.22
C TYR A 131 -4.15 -9.28 4.09
N LEU A 132 -3.55 -8.77 3.02
CA LEU A 132 -3.15 -9.54 1.85
C LEU A 132 -1.61 -9.57 1.78
N ILE A 133 -1.03 -10.72 2.09
CA ILE A 133 0.40 -10.92 2.26
C ILE A 133 0.94 -11.83 1.17
N GLY A 134 1.82 -11.30 0.32
CA GLY A 134 2.39 -12.02 -0.82
C GLY A 134 3.89 -11.82 -0.97
N VAL A 135 4.45 -12.33 -2.07
CA VAL A 135 5.89 -12.17 -2.38
C VAL A 135 6.18 -10.73 -2.81
N ARG A 136 5.31 -10.16 -3.66
CA ARG A 136 5.44 -8.78 -4.16
C ARG A 136 4.09 -8.18 -4.53
N VAL A 137 4.04 -6.86 -4.62
CA VAL A 137 2.89 -6.11 -5.14
C VAL A 137 3.07 -5.89 -6.64
N GLY A 138 2.05 -6.26 -7.44
CA GLY A 138 1.99 -5.98 -8.88
C GLY A 138 1.49 -4.56 -9.18
N GLU A 139 1.03 -4.33 -10.42
CA GLU A 139 0.36 -3.08 -10.77
C GLU A 139 -1.03 -3.03 -10.12
N VAL A 140 -1.15 -2.23 -9.06
CA VAL A 140 -2.41 -2.00 -8.33
C VAL A 140 -2.74 -0.51 -8.45
N SER A 141 -3.82 -0.20 -9.15
CA SER A 141 -4.13 1.17 -9.60
C SER A 141 -4.72 2.03 -8.48
N LYS A 142 -5.37 1.40 -7.48
CA LYS A 142 -6.04 2.09 -6.38
C LYS A 142 -5.75 1.39 -5.04
N PRO A 143 -5.08 2.05 -4.10
CA PRO A 143 -5.04 1.56 -2.73
C PRO A 143 -6.45 1.72 -2.12
N VAL A 144 -7.00 0.60 -1.66
CA VAL A 144 -8.28 0.54 -0.94
C VAL A 144 -8.00 0.58 0.56
N GLU A 145 -8.74 1.39 1.31
CA GLU A 145 -8.45 1.64 2.72
C GLU A 145 -8.60 0.38 3.59
N ASN A 146 -9.49 -0.53 3.19
CA ASN A 146 -9.75 -1.79 3.88
C ASN A 146 -8.79 -2.93 3.49
N VAL A 147 -8.03 -2.84 2.40
CA VAL A 147 -7.10 -3.90 1.99
C VAL A 147 -5.66 -3.51 2.28
N LYS A 148 -5.06 -4.10 3.30
CA LYS A 148 -3.66 -3.91 3.68
C LYS A 148 -2.78 -4.90 2.94
N MET A 149 -2.09 -4.42 1.90
CA MET A 149 -1.15 -5.22 1.12
C MET A 149 0.24 -5.21 1.76
N LEU A 150 0.80 -6.40 1.98
CA LEU A 150 2.11 -6.59 2.60
C LEU A 150 2.95 -7.56 1.77
N THR A 151 4.26 -7.38 1.79
CA THR A 151 5.20 -8.31 1.15
C THR A 151 5.99 -9.10 2.18
N PHE A 152 6.47 -10.29 1.80
CA PHE A 152 7.33 -11.10 2.67
C PHE A 152 8.58 -10.35 3.13
N ASP A 153 9.18 -9.51 2.27
CA ASP A 153 10.32 -8.66 2.62
C ASP A 153 9.99 -7.62 3.71
N GLN A 154 8.73 -7.18 3.82
CA GLN A 154 8.31 -6.25 4.88
C GLN A 154 8.08 -6.95 6.22
N LEU A 155 8.00 -8.29 6.23
CA LEU A 155 7.75 -9.10 7.42
C LEU A 155 9.03 -9.75 7.97
N ARG A 156 10.18 -9.43 7.37
CA ARG A 156 11.49 -10.00 7.68
C ARG A 156 12.22 -9.26 8.79
#